data_AF-A0A9D5M4T8-F1
#
_entry.id   AF-A0A9D5M4T8-F1
#
_cell.length_a   1.000
_cell.length_b   1.000
_cell.length_c   1.000
_cell.angle_alpha   90.00
_cell.angle_beta   90.00
_cell.angle_gamma   90.00
#
_symmetry.space_group_name_H-M   'P 1'
#
loop_
_entity.id
_entity.type
_entity.pdbx_description
1 polymer ?
#
loop_
_entity_poly.entity_id
_entity_poly.type
_entity_poly.pdbx_seq_one_letter_code
_entity_poly.pdbx_strand_id
1 'polypeptide(L)'
;MKSIRLFLVWMLAAALAVSPVLAESPAGSVTEEACIYPLSEAEKAHRPSGQNPADGGQAAEKPALRVLIISKFEIDEMSGDYPGEAQPFYERYFAGCKETGIPNAPPTAHFYFNPESSAGLLVTGASKTSAALSIMALLASGNYDLSDTYIVSVGCAGGSVGKSTLGDVILVTSACDYDLGHHVDTHEHSRNDSRVTWFPDDSFTETGYRQLNAALCDKVYEMIRDCPLRTTKQSKTVMAQNFPSYTDEEILPSVKKGAALTGDNYWKGLYGHETANFIAEYYGCPDPYRATEMEEIAVANTADCFGLLDRMISLRVIVNMDVFMNGDTPESIWGEHRSFSEKVESSNEETLDIFEPGMYNLLDASAIVIDAILAGTF
;
A
#
# COMPACT_ATOMS: atom_id res chain seq x y z
N MET A 1 -27.76 -28.93 83.15
CA MET A 1 -28.44 -27.86 83.92
C MET A 1 -28.03 -26.52 83.33
N LYS A 2 -29.02 -25.81 82.75
CA LYS A 2 -29.16 -24.36 82.51
C LYS A 2 -28.05 -23.61 81.74
N SER A 3 -28.30 -22.72 80.78
CA SER A 3 -29.47 -22.21 80.04
C SER A 3 -28.96 -20.96 79.26
N ILE A 4 -29.28 -20.71 77.98
CA ILE A 4 -30.19 -19.65 77.43
C ILE A 4 -29.64 -19.34 76.02
N ARG A 5 -30.28 -19.61 74.86
CA ARG A 5 -31.50 -19.08 74.19
C ARG A 5 -31.44 -17.63 73.68
N LEU A 6 -31.47 -17.44 72.35
CA LEU A 6 -32.37 -16.56 71.56
C LEU A 6 -32.07 -16.82 70.05
N PHE A 7 -32.88 -17.49 69.22
CA PHE A 7 -34.19 -17.15 68.61
C PHE A 7 -34.25 -15.79 67.90
N LEU A 8 -34.28 -15.78 66.56
CA LEU A 8 -35.44 -15.28 65.80
C LEU A 8 -35.43 -15.77 64.33
N VAL A 9 -36.56 -16.35 63.92
CA VAL A 9 -36.98 -16.63 62.53
C VAL A 9 -38.20 -15.74 62.27
N TRP A 10 -38.41 -15.38 60.99
CA TRP A 10 -39.59 -14.81 60.30
C TRP A 10 -39.39 -13.37 59.78
N MET A 11 -39.27 -13.21 58.46
CA MET A 11 -40.41 -12.76 57.65
C MET A 11 -40.18 -12.95 56.14
N LEU A 12 -41.26 -13.39 55.50
CA LEU A 12 -41.47 -13.60 54.08
C LEU A 12 -41.76 -12.24 53.41
N ALA A 13 -41.09 -11.90 52.31
CA ALA A 13 -41.60 -10.95 51.32
C ALA A 13 -41.00 -11.29 49.93
N ALA A 14 -41.86 -11.71 49.02
CA ALA A 14 -41.53 -11.85 47.61
C ALA A 14 -41.68 -10.50 46.90
N ALA A 15 -40.71 -10.11 46.08
CA ALA A 15 -40.88 -9.17 44.98
C ALA A 15 -39.76 -9.36 43.94
N LEU A 16 -40.13 -9.14 42.68
CA LEU A 16 -39.42 -9.44 41.43
C LEU A 16 -38.11 -8.66 41.20
N ALA A 17 -37.23 -9.32 40.41
CA ALA A 17 -36.31 -8.84 39.38
C ALA A 17 -35.43 -7.57 39.61
N VAL A 18 -34.13 -7.71 39.27
CA VAL A 18 -33.37 -6.97 38.23
C VAL A 18 -31.86 -7.05 38.57
N SER A 19 -31.05 -7.38 37.55
CA SER A 19 -29.59 -7.51 37.58
C SER A 19 -28.87 -6.23 38.06
N PRO A 20 -27.65 -6.31 38.65
CA PRO A 20 -26.92 -5.12 39.03
C PRO A 20 -26.27 -4.46 37.81
N VAL A 21 -26.60 -3.18 37.69
CA VAL A 21 -26.11 -2.15 36.77
C VAL A 21 -24.62 -1.84 37.03
N LEU A 22 -23.89 -1.65 35.92
CA LEU A 22 -22.54 -1.09 35.84
C LEU A 22 -22.53 0.34 36.40
N ALA A 23 -21.56 0.64 37.25
CA ALA A 23 -21.33 1.99 37.76
C ALA A 23 -20.76 2.89 36.64
N GLU A 24 -21.50 3.95 36.29
CA GLU A 24 -21.08 5.03 35.40
C GLU A 24 -19.99 5.90 36.07
N SER A 25 -18.93 6.19 35.32
CA SER A 25 -17.98 7.29 35.59
C SER A 25 -18.49 8.56 34.89
N PRO A 26 -18.16 9.77 35.40
CA PRO A 26 -18.87 10.99 35.03
C PRO A 26 -18.58 11.42 33.58
N ALA A 27 -19.65 11.73 32.86
CA ALA A 27 -19.66 12.26 31.51
C ALA A 27 -18.90 13.60 31.42
N GLY A 28 -17.72 13.58 30.79
CA GLY A 28 -17.19 14.73 30.08
C GLY A 28 -17.86 14.76 28.71
N SER A 29 -18.59 15.83 28.40
CA SER A 29 -19.24 16.02 27.11
C SER A 29 -18.18 16.19 26.01
N VAL A 30 -17.92 15.13 25.25
CA VAL A 30 -17.30 15.23 23.93
C VAL A 30 -18.44 15.31 22.93
N THR A 31 -18.64 16.48 22.35
CA THR A 31 -19.52 16.63 21.19
C THR A 31 -18.85 15.93 20.02
N GLU A 32 -19.39 14.78 19.60
CA GLU A 32 -19.11 14.18 18.29
C GLU A 32 -19.64 15.11 17.20
N GLU A 33 -18.79 16.00 16.70
CA GLU A 33 -18.97 16.52 15.35
C GLU A 33 -18.31 15.54 14.39
N ALA A 34 -19.14 14.79 13.66
CA ALA A 34 -18.70 14.01 12.51
C ALA A 34 -18.01 14.96 11.51
N CYS A 35 -16.71 14.80 11.33
CA CYS A 35 -15.93 15.59 10.38
C CYS A 35 -16.24 15.07 8.96
N ILE A 36 -17.28 15.63 8.36
CA ILE A 36 -17.51 15.57 6.91
C ILE A 36 -16.52 16.56 6.29
N TYR A 37 -15.47 16.05 5.63
CA TYR A 37 -14.59 16.89 4.82
C TYR A 37 -15.41 17.49 3.66
N PRO A 38 -15.49 18.82 3.51
CA PRO A 38 -16.08 19.41 2.33
C PRO A 38 -15.09 19.28 1.17
N LEU A 39 -15.51 18.56 0.13
CA LEU A 39 -14.89 18.60 -1.20
C LEU A 39 -14.72 20.07 -1.64
N SER A 40 -13.56 20.40 -2.18
CA SER A 40 -13.28 21.77 -2.64
C SER A 40 -14.24 22.13 -3.79
N GLU A 41 -14.62 23.41 -3.90
CA GLU A 41 -15.57 23.86 -4.95
C GLU A 41 -15.04 23.67 -6.39
N ALA A 42 -13.79 23.24 -6.58
CA ALA A 42 -13.21 22.89 -7.88
C ALA A 42 -13.77 21.58 -8.47
N GLU A 43 -14.42 20.72 -7.68
CA GLU A 43 -14.90 19.40 -8.11
C GLU A 43 -16.36 19.38 -8.61
N LYS A 44 -17.00 20.55 -8.77
CA LYS A 44 -18.39 20.66 -9.27
C LYS A 44 -18.51 20.73 -10.80
N ALA A 45 -17.47 20.39 -11.56
CA ALA A 45 -17.50 20.46 -13.02
C ALA A 45 -17.91 19.12 -13.67
N HIS A 46 -19.19 19.05 -14.04
CA HIS A 46 -19.75 18.36 -15.20
C HIS A 46 -19.20 16.96 -15.55
N ARG A 47 -19.84 15.91 -14.98
CA ARG A 47 -19.74 14.53 -15.44
C ARG A 47 -20.31 14.43 -16.88
N PRO A 48 -19.53 14.12 -17.93
CA PRO A 48 -20.13 13.84 -19.23
C PRO A 48 -20.83 12.48 -19.15
N SER A 49 -22.12 12.44 -19.48
CA SER A 49 -22.84 11.19 -19.67
C SER A 49 -22.30 10.48 -20.92
N GLY A 50 -21.47 9.45 -20.73
CA GLY A 50 -21.03 8.58 -21.82
C GLY A 50 -22.18 7.71 -22.32
N GLN A 51 -22.93 8.20 -23.30
CA GLN A 51 -23.61 7.32 -24.25
C GLN A 51 -22.55 6.85 -25.24
N ASN A 52 -22.33 5.55 -25.36
CA ASN A 52 -21.58 4.98 -26.49
C ASN A 52 -22.48 5.04 -27.73
N PRO A 53 -22.18 5.84 -28.77
CA PRO A 53 -22.71 5.56 -30.09
C PRO A 53 -21.94 4.35 -30.62
N ALA A 54 -22.66 3.26 -30.87
CA ALA A 54 -22.17 2.25 -31.80
C ALA A 54 -22.11 2.92 -33.18
N ASP A 55 -20.93 3.30 -33.63
CA ASP A 55 -20.76 3.84 -34.98
C ASP A 55 -19.71 3.04 -35.75
N GLY A 56 -20.17 2.47 -36.88
CA GLY A 56 -19.44 1.58 -37.78
C GLY A 56 -18.48 2.32 -38.70
N GLY A 57 -17.56 3.10 -38.13
CA GLY A 57 -16.39 3.60 -38.85
C GLY A 57 -15.29 2.54 -38.92
N GLN A 58 -14.44 2.59 -39.95
CA GLN A 58 -13.17 1.86 -39.94
C GLN A 58 -12.43 2.18 -38.63
N ALA A 59 -12.28 1.19 -37.76
CA ALA A 59 -11.61 1.37 -36.48
C ALA A 59 -10.21 1.94 -36.74
N ALA A 60 -9.98 3.17 -36.32
CA ALA A 60 -8.63 3.73 -36.31
C ALA A 60 -7.73 2.80 -35.50
N GLU A 61 -6.52 2.55 -35.99
CA GLU A 61 -5.54 1.71 -35.30
C GLU A 61 -5.29 2.30 -33.90
N LYS A 62 -5.46 1.45 -32.87
CA LYS A 62 -5.33 1.90 -31.48
C LYS A 62 -3.86 2.21 -31.20
N PRO A 63 -3.53 3.34 -30.55
CA PRO A 63 -2.16 3.60 -30.13
C PRO A 63 -1.67 2.48 -29.20
N ALA A 64 -0.44 2.01 -29.43
CA ALA A 64 0.19 1.03 -28.55
C ALA A 64 0.47 1.64 -27.18
N LEU A 65 0.23 0.86 -26.12
CA LEU A 65 0.68 1.15 -24.77
C LEU A 65 1.71 0.09 -24.38
N ARG A 66 2.99 0.37 -24.61
CA ARG A 66 4.07 -0.61 -24.40
C ARG A 66 4.46 -0.77 -22.94
N VAL A 67 4.42 0.32 -22.18
CA VAL A 67 4.65 0.32 -20.73
C VAL A 67 3.55 1.12 -20.07
N LEU A 68 2.85 0.50 -19.12
CA LEU A 68 1.94 1.16 -18.20
C LEU A 68 2.61 1.24 -16.82
N ILE A 69 3.07 2.44 -16.47
CA ILE A 69 3.59 2.77 -15.14
C ILE A 69 2.39 3.07 -14.23
N ILE A 70 2.32 2.43 -13.08
CA ILE A 70 1.22 2.62 -12.12
C ILE A 70 1.82 3.13 -10.82
N SER A 71 1.42 4.33 -10.40
CA SER A 71 1.74 4.89 -9.09
C SER A 71 0.46 5.14 -8.29
N LYS A 72 0.60 5.31 -6.97
CA LYS A 72 -0.55 5.47 -6.09
C LYS A 72 -0.98 6.93 -5.99
N PHE A 73 -0.04 7.85 -5.80
CA PHE A 73 -0.36 9.24 -5.53
C PHE A 73 0.72 10.20 -6.03
N GLU A 74 0.34 11.47 -6.04
CA GLU A 74 1.24 12.60 -6.12
C GLU A 74 0.90 13.60 -5.01
N ILE A 75 1.84 14.47 -4.68
CA ILE A 75 1.63 15.58 -3.75
C ILE A 75 1.47 16.83 -4.60
N ASP A 76 0.33 17.50 -4.46
CA ASP A 76 0.01 18.74 -5.17
C ASP A 76 0.22 18.68 -6.70
N GLU A 77 1.36 19.14 -7.23
CA GLU A 77 1.63 19.26 -8.66
C GLU A 77 2.40 18.06 -9.24
N MET A 78 2.32 17.83 -10.56
CA MET A 78 3.10 16.76 -11.22
C MET A 78 4.59 17.10 -11.42
N SER A 79 5.05 18.28 -10.98
CA SER A 79 6.42 18.73 -11.20
C SER A 79 6.76 20.00 -10.42
N GLY A 80 8.02 20.08 -9.98
CA GLY A 80 8.63 21.32 -9.46
C GLY A 80 8.46 21.58 -7.96
N ASP A 81 7.73 20.72 -7.27
CA ASP A 81 7.50 20.69 -5.83
C ASP A 81 8.06 19.39 -5.20
N TYR A 82 7.67 19.12 -3.95
CA TYR A 82 8.15 17.96 -3.20
C TYR A 82 7.51 16.68 -3.74
N PRO A 83 8.29 15.72 -4.27
CA PRO A 83 7.73 14.65 -5.06
C PRO A 83 7.03 13.59 -4.23
N GLY A 84 5.80 13.26 -4.62
CA GLY A 84 5.15 11.97 -4.39
C GLY A 84 5.70 10.88 -5.32
N GLU A 85 4.91 9.83 -5.52
CA GLU A 85 5.35 8.66 -6.29
C GLU A 85 5.35 8.89 -7.80
N ALA A 86 4.45 9.74 -8.30
CA ALA A 86 4.20 9.89 -9.73
C ALA A 86 5.19 10.87 -10.40
N GLN A 87 5.56 11.93 -9.71
CA GLN A 87 6.30 13.08 -10.23
C GLN A 87 7.65 12.70 -10.85
N PRO A 88 8.52 11.88 -10.22
CA PRO A 88 9.79 11.51 -10.85
C PRO A 88 9.62 10.77 -12.19
N PHE A 89 8.53 9.99 -12.33
CA PHE A 89 8.20 9.32 -13.58
C PHE A 89 7.55 10.27 -14.58
N TYR A 90 6.67 11.17 -14.12
CA TYR A 90 6.07 12.22 -14.94
C TYR A 90 7.15 13.10 -15.58
N GLU A 91 8.06 13.64 -14.77
CA GLU A 91 9.15 14.51 -15.23
C GLU A 91 10.08 13.79 -16.23
N ARG A 92 10.33 12.50 -16.04
CA ARG A 92 11.21 11.73 -16.93
C ARG A 92 10.56 11.35 -18.27
N TYR A 93 9.31 10.89 -18.25
CA TYR A 93 8.70 10.23 -19.41
C TYR A 93 7.48 10.97 -19.99
N PHE A 94 6.91 11.91 -19.25
CA PHE A 94 5.62 12.53 -19.57
C PHE A 94 5.66 14.07 -19.47
N ALA A 95 6.83 14.68 -19.35
CA ALA A 95 6.96 16.13 -19.27
C ALA A 95 6.25 16.83 -20.44
N GLY A 96 5.24 17.66 -20.12
CA GLY A 96 4.41 18.36 -21.11
C GLY A 96 3.26 17.55 -21.69
N CYS A 97 3.12 16.26 -21.34
CA CYS A 97 1.93 15.48 -21.64
C CYS A 97 0.76 15.97 -20.79
N LYS A 98 -0.41 16.08 -21.43
CA LYS A 98 -1.64 16.44 -20.74
C LYS A 98 -2.33 15.19 -20.19
N GLU A 99 -3.06 15.38 -19.11
CA GLU A 99 -3.94 14.35 -18.59
C GLU A 99 -4.96 13.94 -19.66
N THR A 100 -5.16 12.63 -19.77
CA THR A 100 -6.08 11.98 -20.71
C THR A 100 -7.18 11.30 -19.90
N GLY A 101 -8.44 11.65 -20.20
CA GLY A 101 -9.57 11.09 -19.47
C GLY A 101 -9.72 9.58 -19.68
N ILE A 102 -10.05 8.87 -18.60
CA ILE A 102 -10.40 7.45 -18.62
C ILE A 102 -11.92 7.32 -18.42
N PRO A 103 -12.67 6.73 -19.36
CA PRO A 103 -14.10 6.50 -19.19
C PRO A 103 -14.40 5.67 -17.94
N ASN A 104 -15.34 6.15 -17.11
CA ASN A 104 -15.80 5.49 -15.87
C ASN A 104 -14.75 5.30 -14.77
N ALA A 105 -13.58 5.93 -14.87
CA ALA A 105 -12.58 5.88 -13.81
C ALA A 105 -13.02 6.71 -12.58
N PRO A 106 -12.56 6.34 -11.37
CA PRO A 106 -12.82 7.14 -10.18
C PRO A 106 -12.12 8.52 -10.28
N PRO A 107 -12.57 9.54 -9.52
CA PRO A 107 -11.95 10.88 -9.53
C PRO A 107 -10.47 10.90 -9.13
N THR A 108 -10.01 9.87 -8.43
CA THR A 108 -8.63 9.65 -8.01
C THR A 108 -7.72 9.15 -9.13
N ALA A 109 -8.28 8.76 -10.29
CA ALA A 109 -7.54 8.23 -11.41
C ALA A 109 -7.06 9.35 -12.34
N HIS A 110 -5.75 9.56 -12.40
CA HIS A 110 -5.12 10.50 -13.33
C HIS A 110 -4.23 9.73 -14.31
N PHE A 111 -4.40 9.98 -15.60
CA PHE A 111 -3.66 9.24 -16.63
C PHE A 111 -2.97 10.14 -17.62
N TYR A 112 -1.71 9.86 -17.90
CA TYR A 112 -0.89 10.57 -18.86
C TYR A 112 -0.36 9.57 -19.89
N PHE A 113 -0.45 9.91 -21.16
CA PHE A 113 0.04 9.07 -22.25
C PHE A 113 1.04 9.84 -23.08
N ASN A 114 2.23 9.25 -23.28
CA ASN A 114 3.22 9.77 -24.21
C ASN A 114 3.16 8.97 -25.52
N PRO A 115 2.60 9.55 -26.60
CA PRO A 115 2.46 8.84 -27.88
C PRO A 115 3.79 8.59 -28.58
N GLU A 116 4.85 9.35 -28.28
CA GLU A 116 6.16 9.20 -28.92
C GLU A 116 6.89 7.95 -28.40
N SER A 117 6.80 7.68 -27.10
CA SER A 117 7.40 6.50 -26.47
C SER A 117 6.43 5.32 -26.32
N SER A 118 5.13 5.54 -26.48
CA SER A 118 4.08 4.56 -26.13
C SER A 118 4.07 4.17 -24.65
N ALA A 119 4.47 5.10 -23.77
CA ALA A 119 4.38 4.94 -22.32
C ALA A 119 3.07 5.54 -21.80
N GLY A 120 2.55 4.98 -20.70
CA GLY A 120 1.45 5.55 -19.92
C GLY A 120 1.81 5.61 -18.44
N LEU A 121 1.35 6.64 -17.74
CA LEU A 121 1.42 6.79 -16.29
C LEU A 121 0.00 6.89 -15.75
N LEU A 122 -0.39 5.96 -14.90
CA LEU A 122 -1.66 5.95 -14.18
C LEU A 122 -1.39 6.17 -12.69
N VAL A 123 -1.89 7.29 -12.16
CA VAL A 123 -2.01 7.53 -10.73
C VAL A 123 -3.37 7.01 -10.28
N THR A 124 -3.40 6.06 -9.36
CA THR A 124 -4.65 5.35 -9.03
C THR A 124 -5.42 5.92 -7.85
N GLY A 125 -4.76 6.69 -6.98
CA GLY A 125 -5.19 6.92 -5.60
C GLY A 125 -4.86 5.75 -4.68
N ALA A 126 -5.01 5.99 -3.38
CA ALA A 126 -4.72 5.04 -2.32
C ALA A 126 -5.91 4.12 -2.01
N SER A 127 -5.67 2.81 -2.01
CA SER A 127 -6.55 1.66 -1.67
C SER A 127 -6.63 0.64 -2.79
N LYS A 128 -6.88 -0.61 -2.41
CA LYS A 128 -7.22 -1.71 -3.32
C LYS A 128 -8.38 -1.37 -4.24
N THR A 129 -9.40 -0.69 -3.70
CA THR A 129 -10.59 -0.28 -4.48
C THR A 129 -10.23 0.76 -5.55
N SER A 130 -9.48 1.80 -5.18
CA SER A 130 -9.10 2.86 -6.12
C SER A 130 -8.17 2.31 -7.21
N ALA A 131 -7.20 1.47 -6.84
CA ALA A 131 -6.32 0.76 -7.78
C ALA A 131 -7.11 -0.11 -8.77
N ALA A 132 -7.95 -1.03 -8.26
CA ALA A 132 -8.72 -1.93 -9.12
C ALA A 132 -9.65 -1.18 -10.08
N LEU A 133 -10.38 -0.17 -9.60
CA LEU A 133 -11.31 0.60 -10.44
C LEU A 133 -10.58 1.39 -11.53
N SER A 134 -9.45 2.03 -11.19
CA SER A 134 -8.68 2.84 -12.12
C SER A 134 -8.06 1.99 -13.24
N ILE A 135 -7.43 0.88 -12.87
CA ILE A 135 -6.76 -0.02 -13.82
C ILE A 135 -7.81 -0.71 -14.69
N MET A 136 -8.89 -1.24 -14.10
CA MET A 136 -9.98 -1.87 -14.84
C MET A 136 -10.59 -0.90 -15.86
N ALA A 137 -10.85 0.36 -15.46
CA ALA A 137 -11.40 1.37 -16.35
C ALA A 137 -10.45 1.68 -17.53
N LEU A 138 -9.14 1.80 -17.28
CA LEU A 138 -8.15 2.06 -18.33
C LEU A 138 -8.05 0.88 -19.30
N LEU A 139 -7.84 -0.34 -18.78
CA LEU A 139 -7.62 -1.53 -19.60
C LEU A 139 -8.89 -1.94 -20.38
N ALA A 140 -10.07 -1.78 -19.78
CA ALA A 140 -11.35 -2.06 -20.44
C ALA A 140 -11.81 -0.98 -21.43
N SER A 141 -11.20 0.22 -21.41
CA SER A 141 -11.61 1.34 -22.27
C SER A 141 -11.55 1.01 -23.76
N GLY A 142 -10.66 0.08 -24.14
CA GLY A 142 -10.40 -0.25 -25.54
C GLY A 142 -9.71 0.87 -26.32
N ASN A 143 -9.20 1.91 -25.65
CA ASN A 143 -8.54 3.05 -26.29
C ASN A 143 -7.11 2.75 -26.76
N TYR A 144 -6.47 1.73 -26.18
CA TYR A 144 -5.07 1.37 -26.44
C TYR A 144 -4.95 -0.07 -26.95
N ASP A 145 -3.91 -0.33 -27.74
CA ASP A 145 -3.45 -1.70 -27.99
C ASP A 145 -2.58 -2.17 -26.83
N LEU A 146 -2.99 -3.27 -26.21
CA LEU A 146 -2.38 -3.86 -25.02
C LEU A 146 -1.61 -5.16 -25.31
N SER A 147 -1.52 -5.56 -26.58
CA SER A 147 -0.98 -6.86 -27.00
C SER A 147 0.44 -7.14 -26.49
N ASP A 148 1.24 -6.09 -26.34
CA ASP A 148 2.62 -6.17 -25.86
C ASP A 148 2.93 -5.32 -24.60
N THR A 149 1.90 -4.97 -23.83
CA THR A 149 2.06 -4.13 -22.63
C THR A 149 2.82 -4.84 -21.51
N TYR A 150 3.75 -4.13 -20.89
CA TYR A 150 4.23 -4.41 -19.54
C TYR A 150 3.57 -3.48 -18.53
N ILE A 151 3.15 -4.03 -17.39
CA ILE A 151 2.71 -3.24 -16.23
C ILE A 151 3.91 -3.09 -15.31
N VAL A 152 4.26 -1.84 -14.97
CA VAL A 152 5.32 -1.52 -14.01
C VAL A 152 4.69 -0.76 -12.84
N SER A 153 4.34 -1.47 -11.78
CA SER A 153 3.83 -0.86 -10.56
C SER A 153 4.99 -0.32 -9.72
N VAL A 154 4.90 0.94 -9.33
CA VAL A 154 5.93 1.65 -8.58
C VAL A 154 5.28 2.36 -7.40
N GLY A 155 5.92 2.32 -6.23
CA GLY A 155 5.47 3.14 -5.11
C GLY A 155 6.33 3.02 -3.87
N CYS A 156 5.99 3.78 -2.83
CA CYS A 156 6.61 3.64 -1.52
C CYS A 156 5.98 2.46 -0.74
N ALA A 157 6.68 2.00 0.29
CA ALA A 157 6.21 0.94 1.19
C ALA A 157 6.85 1.04 2.58
N GLY A 158 6.23 0.37 3.54
CA GLY A 158 6.81 0.07 4.84
C GLY A 158 7.69 -1.17 4.81
N GLY A 159 8.86 -1.08 5.44
CA GLY A 159 9.84 -2.15 5.47
C GLY A 159 9.60 -3.14 6.61
N SER A 160 9.69 -4.43 6.30
CA SER A 160 9.69 -5.49 7.31
C SER A 160 10.88 -5.35 8.26
N VAL A 161 10.62 -5.15 9.56
CA VAL A 161 11.67 -5.10 10.59
C VAL A 161 12.54 -6.36 10.52
N GLY A 162 13.86 -6.21 10.61
CA GLY A 162 14.77 -7.36 10.54
C GLY A 162 15.08 -7.86 9.12
N LYS A 163 14.40 -7.37 8.09
CA LYS A 163 14.55 -7.83 6.70
C LYS A 163 14.79 -6.70 5.70
N SER A 164 14.29 -5.49 6.00
CA SER A 164 14.44 -4.31 5.14
C SER A 164 15.16 -3.16 5.85
N THR A 165 15.74 -2.25 5.08
CA THR A 165 16.30 -0.98 5.54
C THR A 165 15.72 0.20 4.74
N LEU A 166 15.77 1.39 5.32
CA LEU A 166 15.26 2.61 4.68
C LEU A 166 16.02 2.90 3.37
N GLY A 167 15.25 3.12 2.31
CA GLY A 167 15.72 3.36 0.95
C GLY A 167 15.93 2.10 0.11
N ASP A 168 15.75 0.90 0.68
CA ASP A 168 15.75 -0.36 -0.08
C ASP A 168 14.74 -0.29 -1.22
N VAL A 169 15.06 -0.88 -2.37
CA VAL A 169 14.09 -1.12 -3.44
C VAL A 169 13.76 -2.61 -3.46
N ILE A 170 12.50 -2.94 -3.23
CA ILE A 170 11.97 -4.29 -3.20
C ILE A 170 11.34 -4.61 -4.55
N LEU A 171 11.94 -5.56 -5.28
CA LEU A 171 11.28 -6.24 -6.40
C LEU A 171 10.29 -7.25 -5.82
N VAL A 172 9.01 -6.97 -6.00
CA VAL A 172 7.94 -7.84 -5.48
C VAL A 172 7.91 -9.13 -6.31
N THR A 173 7.91 -10.27 -5.63
CA THR A 173 7.76 -11.60 -6.25
C THR A 173 6.45 -12.27 -5.89
N SER A 174 5.76 -11.77 -4.88
CA SER A 174 4.42 -12.18 -4.48
C SER A 174 3.68 -11.01 -3.86
N ALA A 175 2.44 -10.80 -4.27
CA ALA A 175 1.50 -9.92 -3.62
C ALA A 175 0.54 -10.77 -2.78
N CYS A 176 0.34 -10.42 -1.52
CA CYS A 176 -0.66 -11.08 -0.67
C CYS A 176 -1.51 -10.02 0.03
N ASP A 177 -2.79 -10.32 0.21
CA ASP A 177 -3.70 -9.48 0.97
C ASP A 177 -3.52 -9.73 2.46
N TYR A 178 -3.30 -8.64 3.21
CA TYR A 178 -3.14 -8.66 4.66
C TYR A 178 -4.49 -8.69 5.40
N ASP A 179 -5.50 -8.01 4.86
CA ASP A 179 -6.78 -7.82 5.54
C ASP A 179 -7.88 -8.79 5.07
N LEU A 180 -7.72 -9.43 3.90
CA LEU A 180 -8.64 -10.44 3.40
C LEU A 180 -8.45 -11.77 4.14
N GLY A 181 -9.45 -12.12 4.97
CA GLY A 181 -9.49 -13.33 5.79
C GLY A 181 -10.21 -13.04 7.10
N HIS A 182 -10.05 -13.93 8.09
CA HIS A 182 -10.65 -13.71 9.42
C HIS A 182 -9.62 -13.10 10.36
N HIS A 183 -9.91 -11.92 10.89
CA HIS A 183 -9.10 -11.27 11.93
C HIS A 183 -9.76 -11.40 13.30
N VAL A 184 -8.96 -11.71 14.31
CA VAL A 184 -9.41 -11.68 15.71
C VAL A 184 -8.97 -10.38 16.38
N ASP A 185 -9.82 -9.83 17.25
CA ASP A 185 -9.40 -8.77 18.15
C ASP A 185 -8.29 -9.29 19.07
N THR A 186 -7.17 -8.57 19.11
CA THR A 186 -6.03 -8.88 19.98
C THR A 186 -6.40 -9.02 21.46
N HIS A 187 -7.42 -8.31 21.94
CA HIS A 187 -7.87 -8.38 23.33
C HIS A 187 -8.63 -9.67 23.66
N GLU A 188 -9.19 -10.33 22.66
CA GLU A 188 -9.92 -11.60 22.79
C GLU A 188 -9.05 -12.82 22.43
N HIS A 189 -7.77 -12.57 22.14
CA HIS A 189 -6.85 -13.61 21.72
C HIS A 189 -6.62 -14.63 22.85
N SER A 190 -7.24 -15.81 22.72
CA SER A 190 -7.22 -16.86 23.75
C SER A 190 -5.84 -17.48 24.06
N ARG A 191 -4.86 -17.21 23.20
CA ARG A 191 -3.48 -17.72 23.31
C ARG A 191 -2.50 -16.56 23.57
N ASN A 192 -2.04 -16.40 24.80
CA ASN A 192 -1.11 -15.32 25.14
C ASN A 192 0.28 -15.45 24.46
N ASP A 193 0.58 -16.55 23.76
CA ASP A 193 1.89 -16.84 23.15
C ASP A 193 1.95 -16.59 21.63
N SER A 194 0.81 -16.44 20.94
CA SER A 194 0.80 -16.10 19.51
C SER A 194 0.49 -14.63 19.30
N ARG A 195 1.31 -13.99 18.45
CA ARG A 195 1.13 -12.59 18.01
C ARG A 195 0.40 -12.48 16.68
N VAL A 196 0.05 -13.60 16.06
CA VAL A 196 -0.68 -13.65 14.79
C VAL A 196 -2.17 -13.42 15.04
N THR A 197 -2.77 -12.45 14.34
CA THR A 197 -4.19 -12.09 14.48
C THR A 197 -5.05 -12.52 13.30
N TRP A 198 -4.44 -13.03 12.23
CA TRP A 198 -5.12 -13.48 11.02
C TRP A 198 -5.25 -14.99 10.97
N PHE A 199 -6.42 -15.46 10.54
CA PHE A 199 -6.74 -16.86 10.34
C PHE A 199 -7.08 -17.09 8.87
N PRO A 200 -6.43 -18.07 8.22
CA PRO A 200 -6.65 -18.33 6.81
C PRO A 200 -8.05 -18.88 6.55
N ASP A 201 -8.59 -18.51 5.40
CA ASP A 201 -9.77 -19.12 4.80
C ASP A 201 -9.49 -19.31 3.32
N ASP A 202 -9.35 -20.57 2.92
CA ASP A 202 -8.92 -20.96 1.57
C ASP A 202 -9.86 -20.40 0.48
N SER A 203 -11.11 -20.07 0.83
CA SER A 203 -12.06 -19.47 -0.10
C SER A 203 -11.64 -18.08 -0.61
N PHE A 204 -10.69 -17.42 0.05
CA PHE A 204 -10.15 -16.12 -0.38
C PHE A 204 -8.85 -16.21 -1.17
N THR A 205 -8.24 -17.39 -1.31
CA THR A 205 -6.91 -17.55 -1.95
C THR A 205 -6.88 -16.98 -3.37
N GLU A 206 -7.95 -17.16 -4.14
CA GLU A 206 -8.06 -16.69 -5.52
C GLU A 206 -7.99 -15.17 -5.67
N THR A 207 -8.15 -14.38 -4.62
CA THR A 207 -7.98 -12.91 -4.68
C THR A 207 -6.97 -12.40 -3.66
N GLY A 208 -6.67 -13.19 -2.61
CA GLY A 208 -5.77 -12.85 -1.53
C GLY A 208 -4.30 -13.16 -1.80
N TYR A 209 -3.97 -13.87 -2.88
CA TYR A 209 -2.59 -14.19 -3.23
C TYR A 209 -2.34 -14.17 -4.74
N ARG A 210 -1.24 -13.54 -5.16
CA ARG A 210 -0.71 -13.62 -6.52
C ARG A 210 0.81 -13.77 -6.49
N GLN A 211 1.30 -14.83 -7.11
CA GLN A 211 2.71 -14.96 -7.44
C GLN A 211 2.99 -14.23 -8.77
N LEU A 212 4.01 -13.37 -8.80
CA LEU A 212 4.45 -12.74 -10.05
C LEU A 212 5.35 -13.71 -10.85
N ASN A 213 5.52 -13.45 -12.15
CA ASN A 213 6.27 -14.33 -13.03
C ASN A 213 7.74 -14.46 -12.60
N ALA A 214 8.12 -15.65 -12.12
CA ALA A 214 9.44 -15.88 -11.52
C ALA A 214 10.60 -15.60 -12.49
N ALA A 215 10.47 -16.00 -13.76
CA ALA A 215 11.51 -15.78 -14.76
C ALA A 215 11.68 -14.30 -15.09
N LEU A 216 10.57 -13.55 -15.13
CA LEU A 216 10.59 -12.10 -15.30
C LEU A 216 11.23 -11.42 -14.08
N CYS A 217 10.84 -11.81 -12.86
CA CYS A 217 11.44 -11.29 -11.63
C CYS A 217 12.95 -11.54 -11.59
N ASP A 218 13.43 -12.74 -11.92
CA ASP A 218 14.86 -13.04 -11.92
C ASP A 218 15.61 -12.21 -12.99
N LYS A 219 15.04 -12.08 -14.20
CA LYS A 219 15.60 -11.23 -15.25
C LYS A 219 15.71 -9.77 -14.80
N VAL A 220 14.62 -9.22 -14.22
CA VAL A 220 14.60 -7.85 -13.71
C VAL A 220 15.62 -7.68 -12.59
N TYR A 221 15.65 -8.60 -11.62
CA TYR A 221 16.60 -8.54 -10.52
C TYR A 221 18.05 -8.46 -11.01
N GLU A 222 18.45 -9.28 -11.98
CA GLU A 222 19.81 -9.22 -12.54
C GLU A 222 20.11 -7.89 -13.24
N MET A 223 19.10 -7.21 -13.79
CA MET A 223 19.28 -5.87 -14.39
C MET A 223 19.48 -4.77 -13.33
N ILE A 224 18.81 -4.88 -12.18
CA ILE A 224 18.73 -3.77 -11.21
C ILE A 224 19.51 -4.00 -9.91
N ARG A 225 19.98 -5.22 -9.63
CA ARG A 225 20.62 -5.61 -8.34
C ARG A 225 21.76 -4.70 -7.90
N ASP A 226 22.51 -4.15 -8.84
CA ASP A 226 23.67 -3.30 -8.61
C ASP A 226 23.36 -1.80 -8.78
N CYS A 227 22.07 -1.44 -8.91
CA CYS A 227 21.63 -0.05 -8.99
C CYS A 227 22.09 0.72 -7.74
N PRO A 228 22.88 1.79 -7.86
CA PRO A 228 23.29 2.59 -6.71
C PRO A 228 22.08 3.26 -6.07
N LEU A 229 21.85 3.00 -4.78
CA LEU A 229 20.73 3.56 -4.03
C LEU A 229 21.22 4.66 -3.05
N ARG A 230 20.46 5.76 -3.01
CA ARG A 230 20.65 6.89 -2.11
C ARG A 230 20.19 6.54 -0.70
N THR A 231 20.81 7.18 0.27
CA THR A 231 20.50 7.07 1.70
C THR A 231 20.89 8.38 2.37
N THR A 232 20.41 8.60 3.59
CA THR A 232 20.67 9.82 4.35
C THR A 232 21.42 9.53 5.64
N LYS A 233 22.04 10.56 6.23
CA LYS A 233 22.72 10.45 7.52
C LYS A 233 21.75 10.05 8.62
N GLN A 234 20.53 10.60 8.63
CA GLN A 234 19.52 10.30 9.64
C GLN A 234 19.03 8.86 9.51
N SER A 235 18.73 8.39 8.29
CA SER A 235 18.34 6.99 8.05
C SER A 235 19.39 6.00 8.52
N LYS A 236 20.67 6.20 8.15
CA LYS A 236 21.77 5.35 8.65
C LYS A 236 21.86 5.33 10.16
N THR A 237 21.70 6.50 10.79
CA THR A 237 21.79 6.63 12.24
C THR A 237 20.66 5.86 12.92
N VAL A 238 19.42 6.03 12.45
CA VAL A 238 18.25 5.33 12.99
C VAL A 238 18.38 3.82 12.79
N MET A 239 18.78 3.36 11.61
CA MET A 239 18.96 1.94 11.34
C MET A 239 20.07 1.34 12.22
N ALA A 240 21.22 2.00 12.35
CA ALA A 240 22.31 1.53 13.23
C ALA A 240 21.90 1.50 14.72
N GLN A 241 21.05 2.43 15.17
CA GLN A 241 20.56 2.47 16.55
C GLN A 241 19.57 1.34 16.87
N ASN A 242 18.65 1.04 15.95
CA ASN A 242 17.64 0.00 16.15
C ASN A 242 18.18 -1.41 15.87
N PHE A 243 19.22 -1.53 15.05
CA PHE A 243 19.83 -2.80 14.66
C PHE A 243 21.35 -2.81 14.93
N PRO A 244 21.79 -2.77 16.20
CA PRO A 244 23.22 -2.69 16.55
C PRO A 244 24.04 -3.93 16.15
N SER A 245 23.38 -5.02 15.75
CA SER A 245 24.03 -6.23 15.23
C SER A 245 24.25 -6.21 13.72
N TYR A 246 23.69 -5.25 12.99
CA TYR A 246 23.86 -5.15 11.54
C TYR A 246 25.25 -4.64 11.16
N THR A 247 25.77 -5.11 10.02
CA THR A 247 26.98 -4.53 9.42
C THR A 247 26.71 -3.16 8.80
N ASP A 248 27.77 -2.42 8.49
CA ASP A 248 27.67 -1.15 7.77
C ASP A 248 27.00 -1.32 6.39
N GLU A 249 27.14 -2.48 5.74
CA GLU A 249 26.47 -2.81 4.49
C GLU A 249 24.98 -3.13 4.70
N GLU A 250 24.61 -3.83 5.77
CA GLU A 250 23.22 -4.22 6.04
C GLU A 250 22.31 -3.02 6.39
N ILE A 251 22.89 -1.93 6.91
CA ILE A 251 22.15 -0.68 7.15
C ILE A 251 22.02 0.19 5.89
N LEU A 252 22.75 -0.11 4.81
CA LEU A 252 22.66 0.62 3.54
C LEU A 252 21.61 0.00 2.62
N PRO A 253 20.89 0.84 1.86
CA PRO A 253 19.87 0.34 0.94
C PRO A 253 20.47 -0.46 -0.19
N SER A 254 19.77 -1.51 -0.57
CA SER A 254 20.09 -2.38 -1.71
C SER A 254 18.81 -2.83 -2.40
N VAL A 255 18.95 -3.41 -3.59
CA VAL A 255 17.82 -4.04 -4.27
C VAL A 255 17.62 -5.45 -3.72
N LYS A 256 16.38 -5.79 -3.34
CA LYS A 256 16.02 -7.10 -2.76
C LYS A 256 14.76 -7.66 -3.42
N LYS A 257 14.65 -8.99 -3.50
CA LYS A 257 13.38 -9.67 -3.83
C LYS A 257 12.56 -9.93 -2.56
N GLY A 258 11.25 -9.81 -2.62
CA GLY A 258 10.39 -10.04 -1.46
C GLY A 258 8.90 -10.15 -1.76
N ALA A 259 8.15 -10.67 -0.80
CA ALA A 259 6.70 -10.58 -0.79
C ALA A 259 6.25 -9.19 -0.29
N ALA A 260 5.21 -8.66 -0.93
CA ALA A 260 4.50 -7.47 -0.52
C ALA A 260 3.14 -7.84 0.11
N LEU A 261 2.84 -7.26 1.27
CA LEU A 261 1.53 -7.38 1.91
C LEU A 261 0.71 -6.11 1.66
N THR A 262 -0.50 -6.31 1.11
CA THR A 262 -1.42 -5.24 0.76
C THR A 262 -2.55 -5.15 1.79
N GLY A 263 -2.79 -3.98 2.38
CA GLY A 263 -3.97 -3.74 3.21
C GLY A 263 -4.53 -2.33 3.02
N ASP A 264 -5.84 -2.16 3.17
CA ASP A 264 -6.48 -0.84 3.11
C ASP A 264 -6.34 -0.05 4.43
N ASN A 265 -5.62 -0.60 5.40
CA ASN A 265 -5.26 0.06 6.65
C ASN A 265 -3.75 0.30 6.71
N TYR A 266 -3.36 1.52 7.10
CA TYR A 266 -1.97 1.83 7.44
C TYR A 266 -1.66 1.28 8.82
N TRP A 267 -0.95 0.15 8.90
CA TRP A 267 -0.69 -0.57 10.15
C TRP A 267 0.79 -0.52 10.55
N LYS A 268 1.05 -0.59 11.86
CA LYS A 268 2.40 -0.62 12.44
C LYS A 268 2.39 -1.34 13.78
N GLY A 269 3.36 -2.22 14.02
CA GLY A 269 3.54 -2.90 15.30
C GLY A 269 3.87 -4.39 15.17
N LEU A 270 4.43 -4.96 16.24
CA LEU A 270 4.95 -6.33 16.24
C LEU A 270 3.89 -7.41 15.98
N TYR A 271 2.63 -7.21 16.38
CA TYR A 271 1.56 -8.17 16.08
C TYR A 271 1.22 -8.19 14.58
N GLY A 272 1.13 -7.01 13.96
CA GLY A 272 0.95 -6.91 12.52
C GLY A 272 2.15 -7.48 11.75
N HIS A 273 3.37 -7.21 12.22
CA HIS A 273 4.58 -7.77 11.63
C HIS A 273 4.59 -9.31 11.65
N GLU A 274 4.29 -9.93 12.79
CA GLU A 274 4.22 -11.40 12.89
C GLU A 274 3.08 -11.97 12.03
N THR A 275 1.94 -11.27 11.96
CA THR A 275 0.82 -11.62 11.09
C THR A 275 1.22 -11.57 9.61
N ALA A 276 1.91 -10.52 9.18
CA ALA A 276 2.40 -10.38 7.81
C ALA A 276 3.41 -11.47 7.44
N ASN A 277 4.33 -11.83 8.36
CA ASN A 277 5.23 -12.98 8.17
C ASN A 277 4.45 -14.28 8.02
N PHE A 278 3.45 -14.50 8.88
CA PHE A 278 2.63 -15.70 8.84
C PHE A 278 1.83 -15.82 7.55
N ILE A 279 1.26 -14.74 7.02
CA ILE A 279 0.55 -14.73 5.74
C ILE A 279 1.49 -15.12 4.59
N ALA A 280 2.70 -14.55 4.55
CA ALA A 280 3.68 -14.91 3.52
C ALA A 280 4.12 -16.39 3.62
N GLU A 281 4.26 -16.92 4.84
CA GLU A 281 4.54 -18.35 5.07
C GLU A 281 3.36 -19.23 4.64
N TYR A 282 2.13 -18.84 4.99
CA TYR A 282 0.90 -19.56 4.69
C TYR A 282 0.73 -19.77 3.18
N TYR A 283 0.89 -18.71 2.40
CA TYR A 283 0.80 -18.78 0.94
C TYR A 283 2.04 -19.37 0.26
N GLY A 284 3.09 -19.70 1.02
CA GLY A 284 4.31 -20.31 0.48
C GLY A 284 5.10 -19.38 -0.43
N CYS A 285 5.16 -18.08 -0.10
CA CYS A 285 5.90 -17.09 -0.88
C CYS A 285 7.36 -17.53 -1.09
N PRO A 286 7.91 -17.40 -2.32
CA PRO A 286 9.27 -17.84 -2.63
C PRO A 286 10.35 -16.96 -1.99
N ASP A 287 10.03 -15.70 -1.71
CA ASP A 287 10.88 -14.74 -1.02
C ASP A 287 10.19 -14.26 0.25
N PRO A 288 10.94 -13.84 1.29
CA PRO A 288 10.35 -13.41 2.55
C PRO A 288 9.51 -12.13 2.38
N TYR A 289 8.56 -11.92 3.28
CA TYR A 289 7.93 -10.60 3.47
C TYR A 289 8.99 -9.51 3.65
N ARG A 290 8.88 -8.44 2.86
CA ARG A 290 9.78 -7.28 2.93
C ARG A 290 9.08 -5.93 2.88
N ALA A 291 7.91 -5.84 2.26
CA ALA A 291 7.22 -4.58 1.99
C ALA A 291 5.74 -4.65 2.38
N THR A 292 5.22 -3.65 3.07
CA THR A 292 3.78 -3.47 3.29
C THR A 292 3.31 -2.21 2.56
N GLU A 293 2.18 -2.31 1.87
CA GLU A 293 1.61 -1.26 1.01
C GLU A 293 0.08 -1.45 0.89
N MET A 294 -0.59 -0.74 -0.03
CA MET A 294 -2.05 -0.62 -0.04
C MET A 294 -2.75 -1.00 -1.37
N GLU A 295 -2.02 -1.37 -2.43
CA GLU A 295 -2.58 -1.57 -3.78
C GLU A 295 -2.18 -2.88 -4.48
N GLU A 296 -1.02 -3.47 -4.16
CA GLU A 296 -0.33 -4.41 -5.05
C GLU A 296 -1.17 -5.64 -5.42
N ILE A 297 -1.87 -6.23 -4.45
CA ILE A 297 -2.76 -7.38 -4.74
C ILE A 297 -3.88 -7.00 -5.70
N ALA A 298 -4.40 -5.77 -5.63
CA ALA A 298 -5.42 -5.27 -6.54
C ALA A 298 -4.86 -4.99 -7.94
N VAL A 299 -3.62 -4.47 -8.02
CA VAL A 299 -2.90 -4.32 -9.30
C VAL A 299 -2.72 -5.68 -9.96
N ALA A 300 -2.21 -6.67 -9.21
CA ALA A 300 -1.97 -8.02 -9.71
C ALA A 300 -3.26 -8.72 -10.15
N ASN A 301 -4.32 -8.67 -9.33
CA ASN A 301 -5.62 -9.24 -9.68
C ASN A 301 -6.20 -8.59 -10.95
N THR A 302 -6.05 -7.28 -11.10
CA THR A 302 -6.56 -6.58 -12.29
C THR A 302 -5.71 -6.90 -13.52
N ALA A 303 -4.38 -6.96 -13.41
CA ALA A 303 -3.50 -7.39 -14.49
C ALA A 303 -3.86 -8.81 -14.98
N ASP A 304 -4.14 -9.73 -14.06
CA ASP A 304 -4.54 -11.12 -14.33
C ASP A 304 -5.85 -11.19 -15.14
N CYS A 305 -6.84 -10.34 -14.83
CA CYS A 305 -8.10 -10.25 -15.59
C CYS A 305 -7.89 -9.95 -17.09
N PHE A 306 -6.78 -9.30 -17.45
CA PHE A 306 -6.42 -8.97 -18.83
C PHE A 306 -5.28 -9.82 -19.39
N GLY A 307 -4.83 -10.86 -18.67
CA GLY A 307 -3.71 -11.71 -19.09
C GLY A 307 -2.35 -11.01 -19.07
N LEU A 308 -2.22 -9.94 -18.28
CA LEU A 308 -1.00 -9.14 -18.17
C LEU A 308 -0.16 -9.46 -16.92
N LEU A 309 -0.62 -10.38 -16.05
CA LEU A 309 0.11 -10.78 -14.84
C LEU A 309 1.53 -11.30 -15.15
N ASP A 310 1.68 -12.06 -16.24
CA ASP A 310 2.99 -12.56 -16.70
C ASP A 310 3.95 -11.47 -17.21
N ARG A 311 3.45 -10.25 -17.40
CA ARG A 311 4.21 -9.05 -17.83
C ARG A 311 4.14 -7.94 -16.77
N MET A 312 3.82 -8.29 -15.53
CA MET A 312 3.80 -7.36 -14.40
C MET A 312 5.14 -7.37 -13.67
N ILE A 313 5.63 -6.17 -13.39
CA ILE A 313 6.83 -5.89 -12.62
C ILE A 313 6.40 -4.93 -11.52
N SER A 314 6.78 -5.20 -10.28
CA SER A 314 6.48 -4.31 -9.16
C SER A 314 7.72 -3.98 -8.34
N LEU A 315 7.94 -2.69 -8.13
CA LEU A 315 9.07 -2.14 -7.39
C LEU A 315 8.55 -1.23 -6.28
N ARG A 316 8.97 -1.49 -5.05
CA ARG A 316 8.58 -0.70 -3.88
C ARG A 316 9.80 -0.14 -3.17
N VAL A 317 9.82 1.16 -2.87
CA VAL A 317 10.88 1.75 -2.05
C VAL A 317 10.48 1.87 -0.59
N ILE A 318 11.37 1.43 0.30
CA ILE A 318 11.13 1.46 1.74
C ILE A 318 11.35 2.86 2.29
N VAL A 319 10.29 3.51 2.77
CA VAL A 319 10.36 4.89 3.30
C VAL A 319 10.12 4.97 4.80
N ASN A 320 9.56 3.92 5.40
CA ASN A 320 9.37 3.75 6.83
C ASN A 320 9.46 2.24 7.17
N MET A 321 9.19 1.87 8.43
CA MET A 321 9.22 0.47 8.88
C MET A 321 7.85 0.03 9.38
N ASP A 322 7.57 -1.26 9.36
CA ASP A 322 6.29 -1.84 9.80
C ASP A 322 6.14 -1.95 11.33
N VAL A 323 7.14 -1.49 12.09
CA VAL A 323 7.11 -1.39 13.55
C VAL A 323 7.52 0.00 14.02
N PHE A 324 7.07 0.38 15.20
CA PHE A 324 7.55 1.59 15.88
C PHE A 324 9.04 1.43 16.22
N MET A 325 9.86 2.36 15.75
CA MET A 325 11.30 2.42 16.06
C MET A 325 11.53 3.46 17.15
N ASN A 326 12.72 3.47 17.77
CA ASN A 326 13.14 4.55 18.69
C ASN A 326 12.21 4.86 19.88
N GLY A 327 11.28 3.96 20.24
CA GLY A 327 10.29 4.22 21.29
C GLY A 327 9.11 5.08 20.87
N ASP A 328 8.91 5.28 19.56
CA ASP A 328 7.73 5.95 19.01
C ASP A 328 6.45 5.23 19.44
N THR A 329 5.35 5.97 19.53
CA THR A 329 4.02 5.44 19.86
C THR A 329 3.02 5.81 18.77
N PRO A 330 1.86 5.12 18.70
CA PRO A 330 0.79 5.53 17.80
C PRO A 330 0.40 7.01 17.97
N GLU A 331 0.38 7.50 19.21
CA GLU A 331 0.05 8.90 19.50
C GLU A 331 1.11 9.87 19.01
N SER A 332 2.40 9.50 19.05
CA SER A 332 3.46 10.39 18.54
C SER A 332 3.41 10.50 17.01
N ILE A 333 3.14 9.40 16.30
CA ILE A 333 3.17 9.37 14.83
C ILE A 333 1.81 9.77 14.21
N TRP A 334 0.70 9.37 14.83
CA TRP A 334 -0.65 9.49 14.25
C TRP A 334 -1.64 10.31 15.08
N GLY A 335 -1.24 10.82 16.25
CA GLY A 335 -2.15 11.50 17.19
C GLY A 335 -2.80 12.79 16.66
N GLU A 336 -2.29 13.36 15.57
CA GLU A 336 -2.93 14.44 14.84
C GLU A 336 -3.61 13.91 13.57
N HIS A 337 -4.87 14.31 13.33
CA HIS A 337 -5.66 14.00 12.12
C HIS A 337 -5.15 14.77 10.88
N ARG A 338 -3.86 14.61 10.56
CA ARG A 338 -3.21 15.10 9.33
C ARG A 338 -3.21 14.02 8.25
N SER A 339 -3.31 14.41 6.99
CA SER A 339 -3.16 13.52 5.84
C SER A 339 -1.73 12.96 5.76
N PHE A 340 -1.53 11.87 4.99
CA PHE A 340 -0.19 11.31 4.80
C PHE A 340 0.76 12.32 4.15
N SER A 341 0.32 13.01 3.09
CA SER A 341 1.10 14.05 2.41
C SER A 341 1.51 15.17 3.36
N GLU A 342 0.58 15.66 4.18
CA GLU A 342 0.89 16.66 5.22
C GLU A 342 1.93 16.15 6.20
N LYS A 343 1.88 14.87 6.62
CA LYS A 343 2.86 14.28 7.54
C LYS A 343 4.24 14.16 6.90
N VAL A 344 4.32 13.76 5.64
CA VAL A 344 5.60 13.67 4.89
C VAL A 344 6.24 15.06 4.74
N GLU A 345 5.46 16.10 4.45
CA GLU A 345 5.99 17.46 4.30
C GLU A 345 6.38 18.12 5.63
N SER A 346 5.61 17.88 6.69
CA SER A 346 5.69 18.69 7.92
C SER A 346 6.41 18.02 9.09
N SER A 347 6.54 16.69 9.10
CA SER A 347 7.14 15.95 10.20
C SER A 347 7.84 14.70 9.70
N ASN A 348 9.15 14.82 9.50
CA ASN A 348 10.14 13.75 9.26
C ASN A 348 10.17 12.66 10.37
N GLU A 349 9.06 12.33 10.99
CA GLU A 349 8.97 11.37 12.09
C GLU A 349 8.72 9.96 11.54
N GLU A 350 7.80 9.82 10.58
CA GLU A 350 7.48 8.50 10.00
C GLU A 350 8.49 8.08 8.93
N THR A 351 8.85 9.01 8.05
CA THR A 351 9.73 8.74 6.89
C THR A 351 11.13 9.31 7.04
N LEU A 352 11.45 9.93 8.18
CA LEU A 352 12.70 10.66 8.38
C LEU A 352 12.92 11.65 7.22
N ASP A 353 14.14 11.71 6.71
CA ASP A 353 14.54 12.43 5.50
C ASP A 353 14.74 11.49 4.29
N ILE A 354 14.27 10.23 4.34
CA ILE A 354 14.50 9.25 3.25
C ILE A 354 13.48 9.33 2.12
N PHE A 355 12.31 9.93 2.34
CA PHE A 355 11.19 9.83 1.41
C PHE A 355 11.54 10.28 -0.02
N GLU A 356 11.95 11.54 -0.20
CA GLU A 356 12.37 12.07 -1.50
C GLU A 356 13.58 11.31 -2.10
N PRO A 357 14.70 11.09 -1.39
CA PRO A 357 15.79 10.24 -1.90
C PRO A 357 15.32 8.84 -2.32
N GLY A 358 14.35 8.28 -1.61
CA GLY A 358 13.70 7.01 -1.90
C GLY A 358 12.90 7.05 -3.20
N MET A 359 12.14 8.11 -3.46
CA MET A 359 11.42 8.28 -4.74
C MET A 359 12.39 8.24 -5.93
N TYR A 360 13.59 8.83 -5.79
CA TYR A 360 14.63 8.73 -6.81
C TYR A 360 15.33 7.36 -6.86
N ASN A 361 15.44 6.62 -5.75
CA ASN A 361 15.90 5.22 -5.79
C ASN A 361 14.92 4.35 -6.58
N LEU A 362 13.63 4.53 -6.35
CA LEU A 362 12.56 3.86 -7.08
C LEU A 362 12.63 4.19 -8.57
N LEU A 363 12.76 5.48 -8.92
CA LEU A 363 12.92 5.92 -10.30
C LEU A 363 14.15 5.27 -10.95
N ASP A 364 15.32 5.37 -10.32
CA ASP A 364 16.58 4.90 -10.92
C ASP A 364 16.56 3.39 -11.20
N ALA A 365 16.09 2.59 -10.24
CA ALA A 365 15.96 1.15 -10.44
C ALA A 365 14.91 0.81 -11.51
N SER A 366 13.75 1.47 -11.47
CA SER A 366 12.67 1.23 -12.44
C SER A 366 13.05 1.66 -13.85
N ALA A 367 13.78 2.77 -13.99
CA ALA A 367 14.17 3.33 -15.28
C ALA A 367 15.05 2.38 -16.09
N ILE A 368 15.93 1.61 -15.45
CA ILE A 368 16.75 0.58 -16.12
C ILE A 368 15.86 -0.41 -16.90
N VAL A 369 14.73 -0.80 -16.32
CA VAL A 369 13.79 -1.75 -16.91
C VAL A 369 12.87 -1.07 -17.91
N ILE A 370 12.28 0.07 -17.53
CA ILE A 370 11.35 0.83 -18.39
C ILE A 370 12.06 1.25 -19.68
N ASP A 371 13.27 1.80 -19.60
CA ASP A 371 14.04 2.23 -20.76
C ASP A 371 14.36 1.04 -21.69
N ALA A 372 14.69 -0.13 -21.13
CA ALA A 372 14.92 -1.34 -21.92
C ALA A 372 13.66 -1.80 -22.66
N ILE A 373 12.49 -1.74 -22.02
CA ILE A 373 11.21 -2.10 -22.66
C ILE A 373 10.90 -1.13 -23.80
N LEU A 374 10.97 0.18 -23.52
CA LEU A 374 10.69 1.23 -24.51
C LEU A 374 11.67 1.18 -25.69
N ALA A 375 12.95 0.89 -25.44
CA ALA A 375 13.97 0.69 -26.48
C ALA A 375 13.81 -0.63 -27.27
N GLY A 376 12.98 -1.57 -26.80
CA GLY A 376 12.83 -2.89 -27.42
C GLY A 376 14.04 -3.81 -27.20
N THR A 377 14.83 -3.54 -26.17
CA THR A 377 16.00 -4.35 -25.79
C THR A 377 15.74 -5.22 -24.56
N PHE A 378 14.51 -5.18 -24.02
CA PHE A 378 14.15 -5.91 -22.81
C PHE A 378 14.12 -7.41 -23.04
#